data_AF-A0A8B7WJ08-F1
#
_entry.id   AF-A0A8B7WJ08-F1
#
_cell.length_a   1.000
_cell.length_b   1.000
_cell.length_c   1.000
_cell.angle_alpha   90.00
_cell.angle_beta   90.00
_cell.angle_gamma   90.00
#
_symmetry.space_group_name_H-M   'P 1'
#
loop_
_entity.id
_entity.type
_entity.pdbx_description
1 polymer ?
#
loop_
_entity_poly.entity_id
_entity_poly.type
_entity_poly.pdbx_seq_one_letter_code
_entity_poly.pdbx_strand_id
1 'polypeptide(L)'
;HQKERKKKRKNIAHKIDEYLREHMNDKNIIKAIEQQQQEEEDEKIRKFIKAKKHLLQMGREKEAETQRLMEERRERINNFLGELMKEKLGTEDLITARDIAEAEAEWERREKEKNEKTQAELKAIAEHRAIVMKNKEEEERQRKLESKEQLLAIMKADQIYQEHENEKKLKANKELLEVQDAHIQQMAKNKFNAKEAKQEELDYWRHTEMLAAEKEKEFQNYAREVIKFESESGNKHIYPLVKAAQKGPGGGRGPAFVDRSGVKPSYQANDSTGGQLPFYNPQRVRYNDFQKSKGRLGFTW
;
A
#
# COMPACT_ATOMS: atom_id res chain seq x y z
N HIS A 1 -143.78 108.40 -88.28
CA HIS A 1 -143.33 108.26 -86.87
C HIS A 1 -142.50 107.01 -86.51
N GLN A 2 -142.20 106.04 -87.39
CA GLN A 2 -141.34 104.88 -87.06
C GLN A 2 -139.83 105.04 -87.35
N LYS A 3 -139.41 106.05 -88.15
CA LYS A 3 -137.99 106.22 -88.56
C LYS A 3 -137.08 106.85 -87.49
N GLU A 4 -137.60 107.69 -86.58
CA GLU A 4 -136.77 108.34 -85.54
C GLU A 4 -136.40 107.42 -84.36
N ARG A 5 -137.27 106.46 -84.00
CA ARG A 5 -137.00 105.51 -82.91
C ARG A 5 -135.88 104.51 -83.23
N LYS A 6 -135.64 104.17 -84.50
CA LYS A 6 -134.52 103.31 -84.93
C LYS A 6 -133.16 104.01 -84.88
N LYS A 7 -133.10 105.33 -85.07
CA LYS A 7 -131.84 106.10 -85.08
C LYS A 7 -131.29 106.33 -83.67
N LYS A 8 -132.17 106.57 -82.67
CA LYS A 8 -131.77 106.70 -81.25
C LYS A 8 -131.23 105.40 -80.65
N ARG A 9 -131.78 104.23 -81.02
CA ARG A 9 -131.29 102.93 -80.51
C ARG A 9 -129.87 102.56 -80.99
N LYS A 10 -129.49 102.92 -82.22
CA LYS A 10 -128.13 102.66 -82.74
C LYS A 10 -127.05 103.49 -82.04
N ASN A 11 -127.33 104.75 -81.70
CA ASN A 11 -126.37 105.60 -80.98
C ASN A 11 -126.10 105.15 -79.53
N ILE A 12 -127.11 104.58 -78.86
CA ILE A 12 -126.95 104.07 -77.49
C ILE A 12 -126.10 102.79 -77.50
N ALA A 13 -126.33 101.90 -78.47
CA ALA A 13 -125.54 100.67 -78.61
C ALA A 13 -124.05 100.95 -78.92
N HIS A 14 -123.75 101.95 -79.75
CA HIS A 14 -122.38 102.30 -80.09
C HIS A 14 -121.59 102.88 -78.90
N LYS A 15 -122.24 103.70 -78.06
CA LYS A 15 -121.60 104.25 -76.85
C LYS A 15 -121.30 103.19 -75.79
N ILE A 16 -122.12 102.14 -75.70
CA ILE A 16 -121.91 101.04 -74.76
C ILE A 16 -120.72 100.16 -75.20
N ASP A 17 -120.57 99.89 -76.51
CA ASP A 17 -119.43 99.11 -77.03
C ASP A 17 -118.09 99.84 -76.86
N GLU A 18 -118.09 101.16 -77.06
CA GLU A 18 -116.91 102.01 -76.89
C GLU A 18 -116.46 102.04 -75.42
N TYR A 19 -117.40 102.21 -74.48
CA TYR A 19 -117.12 102.18 -73.04
C TYR A 19 -116.62 100.80 -72.56
N LEU A 20 -117.15 99.71 -73.12
CA LEU A 20 -116.66 98.36 -72.83
C LEU A 20 -115.24 98.12 -73.36
N ARG A 21 -114.89 98.65 -74.54
CA ARG A 21 -113.52 98.58 -75.06
C ARG A 21 -112.54 99.40 -74.23
N GLU A 22 -112.91 100.61 -73.82
CA GLU A 22 -112.07 101.44 -72.94
C GLU A 22 -111.80 100.74 -71.61
N HIS A 23 -112.84 100.23 -70.93
CA HIS A 23 -112.67 99.50 -69.66
C HIS A 23 -111.82 98.23 -69.83
N MET A 24 -111.94 97.51 -70.96
CA MET A 24 -111.11 96.35 -71.24
C MET A 24 -109.65 96.73 -71.52
N ASN A 25 -109.41 97.87 -72.19
CA ASN A 25 -108.07 98.41 -72.37
C ASN A 25 -107.45 98.85 -71.04
N ASP A 26 -108.20 99.58 -70.21
CA ASP A 26 -107.74 100.02 -68.88
C ASP A 26 -107.40 98.83 -67.98
N LYS A 27 -108.23 97.77 -68.01
CA LYS A 27 -107.96 96.52 -67.27
C LYS A 27 -106.69 95.82 -67.76
N ASN A 28 -106.41 95.86 -69.06
CA ASN A 28 -105.19 95.28 -69.62
C ASN A 28 -103.95 96.12 -69.26
N ILE A 29 -104.08 97.45 -69.21
CA ILE A 29 -103.01 98.37 -68.78
C ILE A 29 -102.67 98.15 -67.30
N ILE A 30 -103.67 98.05 -66.42
CA ILE A 30 -103.46 97.80 -64.99
C ILE A 30 -102.75 96.45 -64.76
N LYS A 31 -103.17 95.40 -65.47
CA LYS A 31 -102.49 94.08 -65.39
C LYS A 31 -101.04 94.13 -65.87
N ALA A 32 -100.74 94.88 -66.91
CA ALA A 32 -99.38 95.01 -67.42
C ALA A 32 -98.47 95.74 -66.42
N ILE A 33 -98.98 96.77 -65.74
CA ILE A 33 -98.26 97.49 -64.67
C ILE A 33 -98.01 96.58 -63.47
N GLU A 34 -99.01 95.80 -63.04
CA GLU A 34 -98.90 94.87 -61.91
C GLU A 34 -97.90 93.74 -62.20
N GLN A 35 -97.85 93.24 -63.43
CA GLN A 35 -96.84 92.27 -63.87
C GLN A 35 -95.42 92.84 -63.88
N GLN A 36 -95.23 94.08 -64.35
CA GLN A 36 -93.92 94.74 -64.26
C GLN A 36 -93.47 94.96 -62.81
N GLN A 37 -94.39 95.33 -61.91
CA GLN A 37 -94.06 95.47 -60.49
C GLN A 37 -93.66 94.13 -59.86
N GLN A 38 -94.36 93.03 -60.18
CA GLN A 38 -93.98 91.69 -59.71
C GLN A 38 -92.60 91.26 -60.23
N GLU A 39 -92.28 91.53 -61.50
CA GLU A 39 -90.97 91.21 -62.07
C GLU A 39 -89.85 92.03 -61.40
N GLU A 40 -90.07 93.32 -61.12
CA GLU A 40 -89.11 94.16 -60.39
C GLU A 40 -88.90 93.71 -58.94
N GLU A 41 -89.96 93.30 -58.25
CA GLU A 41 -89.87 92.74 -56.89
C GLU A 41 -89.13 91.40 -56.89
N ASP A 42 -89.42 90.52 -57.85
CA ASP A 42 -88.72 89.25 -58.01
C ASP A 42 -87.24 89.45 -58.34
N GLU A 43 -86.88 90.46 -59.14
CA GLU A 43 -85.49 90.83 -59.37
C GLU A 43 -84.79 91.34 -58.11
N LYS A 44 -85.48 92.16 -57.30
CA LYS A 44 -84.96 92.64 -56.00
C LYS A 44 -84.75 91.47 -55.04
N ILE A 45 -85.68 90.52 -54.98
CA ILE A 45 -85.56 89.29 -54.18
C ILE A 45 -84.38 88.45 -54.67
N ARG A 46 -84.21 88.26 -55.97
CA ARG A 46 -83.07 87.53 -56.55
C ARG A 46 -81.73 88.18 -56.20
N LYS A 47 -81.64 89.52 -56.29
CA LYS A 47 -80.43 90.28 -55.90
C LYS A 47 -80.13 90.10 -54.40
N PHE A 48 -81.15 90.18 -53.55
CA PHE A 48 -81.01 89.98 -52.10
C PHE A 48 -80.58 88.56 -51.73
N ILE A 49 -81.17 87.52 -52.34
CA ILE A 49 -80.78 86.12 -52.12
C ILE A 49 -79.34 85.88 -52.57
N LYS A 50 -78.92 86.43 -53.71
CA LYS A 50 -77.53 86.34 -54.18
C LYS A 50 -76.56 86.99 -53.18
N ALA A 51 -76.87 88.20 -52.70
CA ALA A 51 -76.06 88.88 -51.68
C ALA A 51 -76.00 88.09 -50.37
N LYS A 52 -77.13 87.54 -49.90
CA LYS A 52 -77.18 86.72 -48.67
C LYS A 52 -76.39 85.42 -48.80
N LYS A 53 -76.46 84.74 -49.96
CA LYS A 53 -75.62 83.56 -50.25
C LYS A 53 -74.13 83.89 -50.23
N HIS A 54 -73.74 85.02 -50.81
CA HIS A 54 -72.35 85.46 -50.81
C HIS A 54 -71.84 85.77 -49.40
N LEU A 55 -72.62 86.47 -48.58
CA LEU A 55 -72.28 86.72 -47.17
C LEU A 55 -72.15 85.43 -46.35
N LEU A 56 -73.03 84.45 -46.57
CA LEU A 56 -72.95 83.15 -45.90
C LEU A 56 -71.70 82.37 -46.33
N GLN A 57 -71.31 82.45 -47.60
CA GLN A 57 -70.11 81.83 -48.12
C GLN A 57 -68.84 82.46 -47.53
N MET A 58 -68.76 83.79 -47.52
CA MET A 58 -67.67 84.53 -46.88
C MET A 58 -67.56 84.22 -45.38
N GLY A 59 -68.69 84.03 -44.69
CA GLY A 59 -68.72 83.60 -43.30
C GLY A 59 -68.11 82.22 -43.09
N ARG A 60 -68.51 81.24 -43.91
CA ARG A 60 -67.96 79.87 -43.87
C ARG A 60 -66.47 79.82 -44.22
N GLU A 61 -66.03 80.62 -45.18
CA GLU A 61 -64.62 80.70 -45.57
C GLU A 61 -63.76 81.28 -44.45
N LYS A 62 -64.21 82.35 -43.78
CA LYS A 62 -63.51 82.90 -42.61
C LYS A 62 -63.46 81.91 -41.46
N GLU A 63 -64.54 81.20 -41.18
CA GLU A 63 -64.57 80.19 -40.12
C GLU A 63 -63.61 79.03 -40.43
N ALA A 64 -63.61 78.53 -41.68
CA ALA A 64 -62.67 77.50 -42.12
C ALA A 64 -61.20 77.96 -42.08
N GLU A 65 -60.93 79.22 -42.44
CA GLU A 65 -59.59 79.81 -42.33
C GLU A 65 -59.13 79.90 -40.87
N THR A 66 -60.00 80.33 -39.95
CA THR A 66 -59.67 80.35 -38.51
C THR A 66 -59.43 78.95 -37.94
N GLN A 67 -60.18 77.94 -38.40
CA GLN A 67 -59.98 76.55 -38.00
C GLN A 67 -58.64 76.01 -38.49
N ARG A 68 -58.28 76.26 -39.76
CA ARG A 68 -56.96 75.90 -40.30
C ARG A 68 -55.81 76.53 -39.51
N LEU A 69 -55.89 77.82 -39.22
CA LEU A 69 -54.87 78.52 -38.42
C LEU A 69 -54.72 77.94 -37.01
N MET A 70 -55.83 77.51 -36.39
CA MET A 70 -55.83 76.86 -35.08
C MET A 70 -55.26 75.44 -35.15
N GLU A 71 -55.54 74.69 -36.22
CA GLU A 71 -54.97 73.37 -36.49
C GLU A 71 -53.47 73.45 -36.76
N GLU A 72 -53.01 74.36 -37.62
CA GLU A 72 -51.58 74.61 -37.87
C GLU A 72 -50.83 75.00 -36.59
N ARG A 73 -51.48 75.77 -35.70
CA ARG A 73 -50.91 76.08 -34.38
C ARG A 73 -50.81 74.83 -33.50
N ARG A 74 -51.83 73.97 -33.49
CA ARG A 74 -51.81 72.70 -32.74
C ARG A 74 -50.76 71.74 -33.29
N GLU A 75 -50.65 71.61 -34.60
CA GLU A 75 -49.66 70.75 -35.26
C GLU A 75 -48.24 71.20 -34.93
N ARG A 76 -47.95 72.52 -34.98
CA ARG A 76 -46.63 73.04 -34.57
C ARG A 76 -46.30 72.70 -33.12
N ILE A 77 -47.27 72.85 -32.22
CA ILE A 77 -47.09 72.50 -30.80
C ILE A 77 -46.84 70.98 -30.65
N ASN A 78 -47.62 70.15 -31.33
CA ASN A 78 -47.48 68.69 -31.28
C ASN A 78 -46.13 68.22 -31.85
N ASN A 79 -45.67 68.81 -32.96
CA ASN A 79 -44.39 68.47 -33.57
C ASN A 79 -43.23 68.83 -32.62
N PHE A 80 -43.27 70.03 -32.03
CA PHE A 80 -42.25 70.46 -31.06
C PHE A 80 -42.22 69.58 -29.81
N LEU A 81 -43.38 69.23 -29.25
CA LEU A 81 -43.49 68.27 -28.15
C LEU A 81 -42.96 66.89 -28.54
N GLY A 82 -43.25 66.43 -29.76
CA GLY A 82 -42.77 65.16 -30.29
C GLY A 82 -41.25 65.11 -30.45
N GLU A 83 -40.62 66.20 -30.90
CA GLU A 83 -39.15 66.33 -30.98
C GLU A 83 -38.51 66.31 -29.60
N LEU A 84 -39.04 67.08 -28.64
CA LEU A 84 -38.57 67.09 -27.26
C LEU A 84 -38.67 65.70 -26.59
N MET A 85 -39.77 64.97 -26.84
CA MET A 85 -39.92 63.61 -26.31
C MET A 85 -38.92 62.63 -26.94
N LYS A 86 -38.67 62.72 -28.25
CA LYS A 86 -37.68 61.87 -28.94
C LYS A 86 -36.26 62.14 -28.46
N GLU A 87 -35.89 63.40 -28.25
CA GLU A 87 -34.56 63.78 -27.75
C GLU A 87 -34.31 63.24 -26.33
N LYS A 88 -35.30 63.37 -25.44
CA LYS A 88 -35.21 62.81 -24.09
C LYS A 88 -35.08 61.29 -24.10
N LEU A 89 -35.94 60.59 -24.87
CA LEU A 89 -35.87 59.14 -25.00
C LEU A 89 -34.52 58.69 -25.55
N GLY A 90 -34.01 59.36 -26.60
CA GLY A 90 -32.70 59.05 -27.16
C GLY A 90 -31.55 59.25 -26.17
N THR A 91 -31.65 60.24 -25.27
CA THR A 91 -30.65 60.49 -24.23
C THR A 91 -30.69 59.41 -23.14
N GLU A 92 -31.88 58.98 -22.73
CA GLU A 92 -32.08 57.90 -21.75
C GLU A 92 -31.63 56.54 -22.30
N ASP A 93 -31.90 56.25 -23.57
CA ASP A 93 -31.43 55.04 -24.26
C ASP A 93 -29.90 54.98 -24.31
N LEU A 94 -29.22 56.11 -24.53
CA LEU A 94 -27.75 56.19 -24.51
C LEU A 94 -27.17 55.93 -23.13
N ILE A 95 -27.79 56.49 -22.07
CA ILE A 95 -27.38 56.25 -20.69
C ILE A 95 -27.58 54.77 -20.34
N THR A 96 -28.74 54.21 -20.69
CA THR A 96 -29.06 52.80 -20.46
C THR A 96 -28.08 51.87 -21.19
N ALA A 97 -27.76 52.17 -22.46
CA ALA A 97 -26.78 51.39 -23.23
C ALA A 97 -25.38 51.44 -22.62
N ARG A 98 -24.96 52.61 -22.09
CA ARG A 98 -23.68 52.75 -21.39
C ARG A 98 -23.64 51.92 -20.11
N ASP A 99 -24.69 52.00 -19.30
CA ASP A 99 -24.76 51.29 -18.02
C ASP A 99 -24.82 49.76 -18.24
N ILE A 100 -25.51 49.29 -19.30
CA ILE A 100 -25.48 47.88 -19.72
C ILE A 100 -24.06 47.46 -20.14
N ALA A 101 -23.39 48.26 -20.96
CA ALA A 101 -22.03 47.95 -21.42
C ALA A 101 -21.02 47.90 -20.26
N GLU A 102 -21.14 48.79 -19.27
CA GLU A 102 -20.30 48.78 -18.08
C GLU A 102 -20.58 47.54 -17.21
N ALA A 103 -21.85 47.20 -17.00
CA ALA A 103 -22.25 46.01 -16.25
C ALA A 103 -21.78 44.71 -16.90
N GLU A 104 -21.89 44.59 -18.23
CA GLU A 104 -21.40 43.44 -19.00
C GLU A 104 -19.87 43.32 -18.92
N ALA A 105 -19.14 44.43 -19.05
CA ALA A 105 -17.68 44.44 -18.93
C ALA A 105 -17.20 44.03 -17.53
N GLU A 106 -17.88 44.48 -16.47
CA GLU A 106 -17.58 44.02 -15.11
C GLU A 106 -17.87 42.53 -14.93
N TRP A 107 -18.99 42.04 -15.46
CA TRP A 107 -19.34 40.63 -15.41
C TRP A 107 -18.31 39.76 -16.11
N GLU A 108 -17.90 40.15 -17.32
CA GLU A 108 -16.88 39.43 -18.08
C GLU A 108 -15.54 39.40 -17.33
N ARG A 109 -15.13 40.51 -16.71
CA ARG A 109 -13.93 40.56 -15.87
C ARG A 109 -14.02 39.62 -14.67
N ARG A 110 -15.13 39.63 -13.94
CA ARG A 110 -15.33 38.74 -12.78
C ARG A 110 -15.32 37.28 -13.20
N GLU A 111 -15.89 36.95 -14.35
CA GLU A 111 -15.93 35.58 -14.84
C GLU A 111 -14.56 35.10 -15.33
N LYS A 112 -13.79 35.96 -16.00
CA LYS A 112 -12.38 35.67 -16.35
C LYS A 112 -11.55 35.42 -15.10
N GLU A 113 -11.64 36.27 -14.08
CA GLU A 113 -10.89 36.09 -12.83
C GLU A 113 -11.25 34.78 -12.11
N LYS A 114 -12.54 34.41 -12.07
CA LYS A 114 -12.97 33.11 -11.52
C LYS A 114 -12.43 31.94 -12.32
N ASN A 115 -12.48 32.02 -13.65
CA ASN A 115 -11.97 30.96 -14.53
C ASN A 115 -10.44 30.82 -14.40
N GLU A 116 -9.70 31.93 -14.28
CA GLU A 116 -8.26 31.90 -14.04
C GLU A 116 -7.91 31.28 -12.68
N LYS A 117 -8.66 31.62 -11.62
CA LYS A 117 -8.49 31.01 -10.29
C LYS A 117 -8.75 29.51 -10.32
N THR A 118 -9.89 29.08 -10.88
CA THR A 118 -10.21 27.64 -10.97
C THR A 118 -9.20 26.90 -11.83
N GLN A 119 -8.73 27.50 -12.93
CA GLN A 119 -7.69 26.90 -13.76
C GLN A 119 -6.34 26.78 -13.02
N ALA A 120 -5.95 27.78 -12.25
CA ALA A 120 -4.74 27.75 -11.44
C ALA A 120 -4.82 26.67 -10.33
N GLU A 121 -5.96 26.56 -9.65
CA GLU A 121 -6.22 25.51 -8.66
C GLU A 121 -6.16 24.11 -9.28
N LEU A 122 -6.78 23.92 -10.44
CA LEU A 122 -6.74 22.64 -11.17
C LEU A 122 -5.31 22.27 -11.57
N LYS A 123 -4.50 23.24 -12.02
CA LYS A 123 -3.07 23.01 -12.32
C LYS A 123 -2.30 22.61 -11.06
N ALA A 124 -2.49 23.32 -9.94
CA ALA A 124 -1.85 22.99 -8.67
C ALA A 124 -2.23 21.58 -8.17
N ILE A 125 -3.49 21.18 -8.29
CA ILE A 125 -3.96 19.83 -7.95
C ILE A 125 -3.30 18.78 -8.85
N ALA A 126 -3.18 19.05 -10.16
CA ALA A 126 -2.55 18.13 -11.11
C ALA A 126 -1.05 17.96 -10.81
N GLU A 127 -0.33 19.06 -10.55
CA GLU A 127 1.08 19.06 -10.18
C GLU A 127 1.32 18.29 -8.88
N HIS A 128 0.52 18.55 -7.84
CA HIS A 128 0.59 17.82 -6.58
C HIS A 128 0.37 16.32 -6.78
N ARG A 129 -0.64 15.93 -7.57
CA ARG A 129 -0.89 14.51 -7.89
C ARG A 129 0.29 13.87 -8.61
N ALA A 130 0.90 14.57 -9.56
CA ALA A 130 2.07 14.07 -10.29
C ALA A 130 3.28 13.86 -9.35
N ILE A 131 3.53 14.82 -8.45
CA ILE A 131 4.61 14.72 -7.44
C ILE A 131 4.37 13.54 -6.50
N VAL A 132 3.16 13.39 -5.95
CA VAL A 132 2.84 12.28 -5.04
C VAL A 132 3.00 10.93 -5.74
N MET A 133 2.57 10.81 -6.99
CA MET A 133 2.74 9.58 -7.77
C MET A 133 4.22 9.25 -8.00
N LYS A 134 5.03 10.25 -8.35
CA LYS A 134 6.47 10.08 -8.55
C LYS A 134 7.18 9.69 -7.26
N ASN A 135 6.90 10.39 -6.16
CA ASN A 135 7.49 10.11 -4.85
C ASN A 135 7.15 8.68 -4.38
N LYS A 136 5.88 8.27 -4.53
CA LYS A 136 5.46 6.91 -4.20
C LYS A 136 6.20 5.85 -5.02
N GLU A 137 6.44 6.12 -6.30
CA GLU A 137 7.19 5.21 -7.17
C GLU A 137 8.68 5.13 -6.76
N GLU A 138 9.29 6.26 -6.38
CA GLU A 138 10.65 6.31 -5.85
C GLU A 138 10.79 5.59 -4.50
N GLU A 139 9.85 5.79 -3.58
CA GLU A 139 9.80 5.07 -2.30
C GLU A 139 9.69 3.56 -2.50
N GLU A 140 8.82 3.10 -3.41
CA GLU A 140 8.70 1.67 -3.73
C GLU A 140 9.99 1.10 -4.37
N ARG A 141 10.71 1.89 -5.18
CA ARG A 141 12.02 1.50 -5.69
C ARG A 141 13.04 1.38 -4.55
N GLN A 142 13.06 2.33 -3.63
CA GLN A 142 13.96 2.31 -2.47
C GLN A 142 13.67 1.11 -1.56
N ARG A 143 12.41 0.85 -1.21
CA ARG A 143 12.02 -0.33 -0.41
C ARG A 143 12.46 -1.64 -1.05
N LYS A 144 12.38 -1.75 -2.39
CA LYS A 144 12.86 -2.93 -3.11
C LYS A 144 14.38 -3.07 -3.06
N LEU A 145 15.13 -1.96 -3.09
CA LEU A 145 16.58 -1.97 -2.94
C LEU A 145 16.98 -2.36 -1.52
N GLU A 146 16.39 -1.71 -0.51
CA GLU A 146 16.63 -2.02 0.91
C GLU A 146 16.29 -3.47 1.24
N SER A 147 15.17 -4.00 0.73
CA SER A 147 14.81 -5.40 0.91
C SER A 147 15.85 -6.36 0.30
N LYS A 148 16.41 -6.04 -0.87
CA LYS A 148 17.49 -6.82 -1.48
C LYS A 148 18.77 -6.74 -0.67
N GLU A 149 19.13 -5.56 -0.16
CA GLU A 149 20.31 -5.38 0.69
C GLU A 149 20.19 -6.14 2.00
N GLN A 150 19.02 -6.11 2.64
CA GLN A 150 18.72 -6.90 3.84
C GLN A 150 18.83 -8.40 3.58
N LEU A 151 18.27 -8.87 2.45
CA LEU A 151 18.38 -10.27 2.07
C LEU A 151 19.84 -10.69 1.87
N LEU A 152 20.64 -9.87 1.19
CA LEU A 152 22.07 -10.13 1.00
C LEU A 152 22.83 -10.12 2.34
N ALA A 153 22.48 -9.24 3.27
CA ALA A 153 23.08 -9.21 4.60
C ALA A 153 22.77 -10.49 5.39
N ILE A 154 21.52 -10.97 5.34
CA ILE A 154 21.10 -12.23 5.97
C ILE A 154 21.86 -13.41 5.36
N MET A 155 21.93 -13.49 4.03
CA MET A 155 22.67 -14.57 3.35
C MET A 155 24.16 -14.60 3.74
N LYS A 156 24.80 -13.43 3.86
CA LYS A 156 26.19 -13.35 4.32
C LYS A 156 26.35 -13.77 5.78
N ALA A 157 25.43 -13.38 6.65
CA ALA A 157 25.43 -13.79 8.05
C ALA A 157 25.26 -15.31 8.18
N ASP A 158 24.34 -15.91 7.42
CA ASP A 158 24.13 -17.36 7.38
C ASP A 158 25.37 -18.10 6.86
N GLN A 159 26.02 -17.57 5.83
CA GLN A 159 27.27 -18.16 5.32
C GLN A 159 28.36 -18.18 6.40
N ILE A 160 28.59 -17.05 7.08
CA ILE A 160 29.57 -16.94 8.16
C ILE A 160 29.24 -17.91 9.30
N TYR A 161 27.96 -18.03 9.65
CA TYR A 161 27.50 -18.96 10.67
C TYR A 161 27.80 -20.42 10.28
N GLN A 162 27.52 -20.82 9.04
CA GLN A 162 27.81 -22.16 8.55
C GLN A 162 29.31 -22.46 8.54
N GLU A 163 30.14 -21.51 8.10
CA GLU A 163 31.60 -21.63 8.12
C GLU A 163 32.09 -21.86 9.55
N HIS A 164 31.62 -21.05 10.51
CA HIS A 164 31.96 -21.18 11.92
C HIS A 164 31.53 -22.52 12.54
N GLU A 165 30.33 -23.00 12.22
CA GLU A 165 29.86 -24.31 12.68
C GLU A 165 30.68 -25.46 12.10
N ASN A 166 31.10 -25.37 10.83
CA ASN A 166 31.98 -26.34 10.21
C ASN A 166 33.38 -26.32 10.84
N GLU A 167 33.93 -25.13 11.12
CA GLU A 167 35.21 -24.99 11.82
C GLU A 167 35.18 -25.63 13.21
N LYS A 168 34.11 -25.43 13.98
CA LYS A 168 33.94 -26.09 15.28
C LYS A 168 33.94 -27.61 15.15
N LYS A 169 33.19 -28.16 14.20
CA LYS A 169 33.15 -29.61 13.94
C LYS A 169 34.53 -30.14 13.54
N LEU A 170 35.26 -29.42 12.70
CA LEU A 170 36.62 -29.77 12.31
C LEU A 170 37.58 -29.76 13.50
N LYS A 171 37.50 -28.76 14.38
CA LYS A 171 38.31 -28.70 15.61
C LYS A 171 38.00 -29.88 16.54
N ALA A 172 36.72 -30.14 16.82
CA ALA A 172 36.30 -31.26 17.64
C ALA A 172 36.76 -32.62 17.08
N ASN A 173 36.70 -32.80 15.75
CA ASN A 173 37.21 -34.00 15.10
C ASN A 173 38.73 -34.15 15.24
N LYS A 174 39.50 -33.06 15.12
CA LYS A 174 40.95 -33.09 15.32
C LYS A 174 41.30 -33.46 16.77
N GLU A 175 40.64 -32.85 17.74
CA GLU A 175 40.82 -33.17 19.16
C GLU A 175 40.50 -34.65 19.45
N LEU A 176 39.43 -35.18 18.85
CA LEU A 176 39.08 -36.60 18.98
C LEU A 176 40.17 -37.52 18.42
N LEU A 177 40.74 -37.19 17.26
CA LEU A 177 41.83 -37.96 16.66
C LEU A 177 43.09 -37.89 17.53
N GLU A 178 43.45 -36.71 18.05
CA GLU A 178 44.60 -36.55 18.96
C GLU A 178 44.45 -37.40 20.23
N VAL A 179 43.26 -37.43 20.82
CA VAL A 179 42.96 -38.28 21.98
C VAL A 179 43.05 -39.77 21.63
N GLN A 180 42.53 -40.17 20.46
CA GLN A 180 42.62 -41.54 19.98
C GLN A 180 44.08 -41.97 19.79
N ASP A 181 44.89 -41.13 19.15
CA ASP A 181 46.31 -41.40 18.92
C ASP A 181 47.09 -41.49 20.24
N ALA A 182 46.82 -40.59 21.19
CA ALA A 182 47.41 -40.66 22.53
C ALA A 182 47.05 -41.97 23.25
N HIS A 183 45.80 -42.44 23.11
CA HIS A 183 45.38 -43.72 23.69
C HIS A 183 46.11 -44.90 23.05
N ILE A 184 46.25 -44.92 21.72
CA ILE A 184 47.00 -45.94 20.98
C ILE A 184 48.47 -45.98 21.43
N GLN A 185 49.10 -44.81 21.56
CA GLN A 185 50.48 -44.70 22.04
C GLN A 185 50.62 -45.24 23.47
N GLN A 186 49.68 -44.92 24.36
CA GLN A 186 49.67 -45.43 25.73
C GLN A 186 49.49 -46.95 25.77
N MET A 187 48.59 -47.50 24.96
CA MET A 187 48.41 -48.95 24.82
C MET A 187 49.68 -49.65 24.31
N ALA A 188 50.34 -49.07 23.31
CA ALA A 188 51.59 -49.59 22.77
C ALA A 188 52.70 -49.60 23.83
N LYS A 189 52.85 -48.49 24.58
CA LYS A 189 53.81 -48.38 25.70
C LYS A 189 53.54 -49.41 26.78
N ASN A 190 52.28 -49.55 27.21
CA ASN A 190 51.91 -50.53 28.24
C ASN A 190 52.18 -51.97 27.78
N LYS A 191 51.91 -52.28 26.50
CA LYS A 191 52.19 -53.59 25.92
C LYS A 191 53.68 -53.87 25.83
N PHE A 192 54.49 -52.86 25.53
CA PHE A 192 55.95 -52.96 25.53
C PHE A 192 56.47 -53.22 26.95
N ASN A 193 56.09 -52.38 27.93
CA ASN A 193 56.47 -52.54 29.33
C ASN A 193 56.06 -53.90 29.90
N ALA A 194 54.87 -54.40 29.55
CA ALA A 194 54.40 -55.71 30.00
C ALA A 194 55.20 -56.88 29.40
N LYS A 195 55.81 -56.71 28.22
CA LYS A 195 56.73 -57.69 27.65
C LYS A 195 58.09 -57.64 28.34
N GLU A 196 58.63 -56.45 28.60
CA GLU A 196 59.88 -56.28 29.34
C GLU A 196 59.77 -56.85 30.75
N ALA A 197 58.72 -56.51 31.50
CA ALA A 197 58.50 -57.05 32.84
C ALA A 197 58.42 -58.59 32.88
N LYS A 198 57.84 -59.22 31.84
CA LYS A 198 57.84 -60.69 31.70
C LYS A 198 59.23 -61.25 31.42
N GLN A 199 60.05 -60.56 30.63
CA GLN A 199 61.42 -60.98 30.36
C GLN A 199 62.27 -60.86 31.62
N GLU A 200 62.17 -59.74 32.34
CA GLU A 200 62.83 -59.53 33.63
C GLU A 200 62.43 -60.59 34.65
N GLU A 201 61.15 -60.95 34.72
CA GLU A 201 60.67 -62.03 35.59
C GLU A 201 61.32 -63.39 35.21
N LEU A 202 61.35 -63.73 33.92
CA LEU A 202 62.00 -64.96 33.45
C LEU A 202 63.51 -64.97 33.75
N ASP A 203 64.19 -63.84 33.57
CA ASP A 203 65.62 -63.73 33.85
C ASP A 203 65.92 -63.80 35.35
N TYR A 204 65.06 -63.22 36.20
CA TYR A 204 65.12 -63.41 37.65
C TYR A 204 65.01 -64.90 38.04
N TRP A 205 64.05 -65.62 37.45
CA TRP A 205 63.91 -67.07 37.68
C TRP A 205 65.15 -67.86 37.23
N ARG A 206 65.71 -67.54 36.06
CA ARG A 206 66.96 -68.17 35.57
C ARG A 206 68.13 -67.92 36.52
N HIS A 207 68.32 -66.69 36.97
CA HIS A 207 69.38 -66.36 37.93
C HIS A 207 69.18 -67.05 39.27
N THR A 208 67.94 -67.13 39.76
CA THR A 208 67.61 -67.81 41.00
C THR A 208 67.86 -69.32 40.90
N GLU A 209 67.50 -69.94 39.77
CA GLU A 209 67.75 -71.36 39.51
C GLU A 209 69.27 -71.64 39.40
N MET A 210 70.02 -70.78 38.72
CA MET A 210 71.47 -70.88 38.62
C MET A 210 72.14 -70.80 40.01
N LEU A 211 71.77 -69.81 40.81
CA LEU A 211 72.27 -69.66 42.18
C LEU A 211 71.89 -70.85 43.06
N ALA A 212 70.66 -71.36 42.94
CA ALA A 212 70.24 -72.56 43.66
C ALA A 212 71.05 -73.79 43.23
N ALA A 213 71.36 -73.94 41.94
CA ALA A 213 72.18 -75.02 41.43
C ALA A 213 73.64 -74.92 41.92
N GLU A 214 74.20 -73.72 42.03
CA GLU A 214 75.54 -73.49 42.60
C GLU A 214 75.59 -73.83 44.10
N LYS A 215 74.68 -73.28 44.90
CA LYS A 215 74.59 -73.58 46.35
C LYS A 215 74.41 -75.07 46.62
N GLU A 216 73.65 -75.73 45.78
CA GLU A 216 73.44 -77.16 45.88
C GLU A 216 74.69 -77.96 45.46
N LYS A 217 75.51 -77.49 44.51
CA LYS A 217 76.83 -78.08 44.26
C LYS A 217 77.74 -77.92 45.48
N GLU A 218 77.76 -76.74 46.09
CA GLU A 218 78.51 -76.48 47.32
C GLU A 218 78.08 -77.41 48.47
N PHE A 219 76.78 -77.53 48.70
CA PHE A 219 76.22 -78.45 49.69
C PHE A 219 76.64 -79.91 49.45
N GLN A 220 76.57 -80.36 48.19
CA GLN A 220 76.97 -81.72 47.82
C GLN A 220 78.48 -81.96 48.00
N ASN A 221 79.32 -80.96 47.70
CA ASN A 221 80.77 -81.04 47.94
C ASN A 221 81.06 -81.14 49.44
N TYR A 222 80.45 -80.28 50.25
CA TYR A 222 80.58 -80.30 51.70
C TYR A 222 80.08 -81.63 52.30
N ALA A 223 78.93 -82.12 51.87
CA ALA A 223 78.39 -83.42 52.32
C ALA A 223 79.36 -84.58 52.00
N ARG A 224 80.02 -84.55 50.83
CA ARG A 224 81.05 -85.55 50.48
C ARG A 224 82.28 -85.45 51.38
N GLU A 225 82.73 -84.24 51.71
CA GLU A 225 83.86 -84.03 52.63
C GLU A 225 83.54 -84.58 54.02
N VAL A 226 82.35 -84.29 54.56
CA VAL A 226 81.89 -84.84 55.85
C VAL A 226 81.82 -86.37 55.81
N ILE A 227 81.25 -86.95 54.75
CA ILE A 227 81.19 -88.43 54.60
C ILE A 227 82.59 -89.03 54.56
N LYS A 228 83.53 -88.41 53.83
CA LYS A 228 84.93 -88.87 53.77
C LYS A 228 85.59 -88.80 55.15
N PHE A 229 85.47 -87.68 55.83
CA PHE A 229 86.05 -87.47 57.16
C PHE A 229 85.52 -88.48 58.19
N GLU A 230 84.21 -88.72 58.22
CA GLU A 230 83.58 -89.72 59.11
C GLU A 230 83.98 -91.16 58.76
N SER A 231 84.23 -91.44 57.47
CA SER A 231 84.72 -92.74 57.00
C SER A 231 86.16 -93.02 57.42
N GLU A 232 87.02 -92.00 57.40
CA GLU A 232 88.41 -92.08 57.86
C GLU A 232 88.48 -92.19 59.40
N SER A 233 87.53 -91.58 60.11
CA SER A 233 87.42 -91.60 61.57
C SER A 233 86.90 -92.92 62.16
N GLY A 234 86.54 -93.90 61.32
CA GLY A 234 86.11 -95.25 61.75
C GLY A 234 84.69 -95.34 62.32
N ASN A 235 83.82 -94.34 62.05
CA ASN A 235 82.45 -94.31 62.55
C ASN A 235 81.56 -95.35 61.82
N LYS A 236 80.79 -96.16 62.57
CA LYS A 236 79.98 -97.26 62.00
C LYS A 236 78.64 -96.80 61.40
N HIS A 237 78.24 -95.53 61.58
CA HIS A 237 76.91 -95.01 61.19
C HIS A 237 76.92 -94.07 59.98
N ILE A 238 77.72 -94.38 58.95
CA ILE A 238 77.88 -93.54 57.75
C ILE A 238 76.71 -93.70 56.75
N TYR A 239 76.06 -94.86 56.76
CA TYR A 239 75.04 -95.23 55.76
C TYR A 239 73.87 -94.22 55.62
N PRO A 240 73.29 -93.64 56.69
CA PRO A 240 72.26 -92.62 56.57
C PRO A 240 72.72 -91.33 55.87
N LEU A 241 73.96 -90.89 56.12
CA LEU A 241 74.54 -89.70 55.49
C LEU A 241 74.75 -89.92 53.98
N VAL A 242 75.27 -91.09 53.61
CA VAL A 242 75.44 -91.50 52.20
C VAL A 242 74.10 -91.57 51.48
N LYS A 243 73.06 -92.10 52.15
CA LYS A 243 71.70 -92.17 51.61
C LYS A 243 71.08 -90.78 51.42
N ALA A 244 71.33 -89.85 52.34
CA ALA A 244 70.82 -88.47 52.25
C ALA A 244 71.51 -87.65 51.14
N ALA A 245 72.79 -87.89 50.89
CA ALA A 245 73.57 -87.20 49.85
C ALA A 245 73.35 -87.76 48.42
N GLN A 246 72.77 -88.96 48.28
CA GLN A 246 72.46 -89.53 46.96
C GLN A 246 71.38 -88.71 46.24
N LYS A 247 71.64 -88.36 44.97
CA LYS A 247 70.66 -87.68 44.12
C LYS A 247 69.54 -88.64 43.72
N GLY A 248 68.30 -88.34 44.07
CA GLY A 248 67.12 -89.08 43.62
C GLY A 248 66.00 -89.16 44.66
N PRO A 249 64.84 -89.77 44.33
CA PRO A 249 63.75 -89.95 45.28
C PRO A 249 64.22 -90.80 46.47
N GLY A 250 64.44 -90.15 47.61
CA GLY A 250 65.00 -90.77 48.82
C GLY A 250 66.25 -90.09 49.39
N GLY A 251 66.78 -89.06 48.73
CA GLY A 251 67.93 -88.28 49.21
C GLY A 251 67.90 -86.82 48.72
N GLY A 252 67.59 -85.90 49.64
CA GLY A 252 67.86 -84.45 49.55
C GLY A 252 67.07 -83.61 48.53
N ARG A 253 66.58 -84.20 47.45
CA ARG A 253 65.73 -83.52 46.46
C ARG A 253 64.42 -84.29 46.42
N GLY A 254 63.34 -83.69 46.92
CA GLY A 254 62.02 -84.30 46.89
C GLY A 254 61.64 -84.82 45.49
N PRO A 255 60.66 -85.73 45.38
CA PRO A 255 60.35 -86.44 44.14
C PRO A 255 60.20 -85.48 42.95
N ALA A 256 60.93 -85.76 41.88
CA ALA A 256 60.85 -85.02 40.63
C ALA A 256 59.54 -85.39 39.91
N PHE A 257 58.65 -84.43 39.71
CA PHE A 257 57.49 -84.62 38.86
C PHE A 257 57.90 -84.43 37.40
N VAL A 258 57.59 -85.43 36.56
CA VAL A 258 58.01 -85.49 35.15
C VAL A 258 57.16 -84.56 34.26
N ASP A 259 55.97 -84.16 34.73
CA ASP A 259 54.99 -83.43 33.91
C ASP A 259 55.01 -81.89 34.09
N ARG A 260 55.86 -81.35 34.97
CA ARG A 260 55.98 -79.90 35.18
C ARG A 260 57.38 -79.56 35.66
N SER A 261 58.21 -79.01 34.78
CA SER A 261 59.58 -78.59 35.09
C SER A 261 59.62 -77.70 36.35
N GLY A 262 60.10 -78.27 37.46
CA GLY A 262 60.30 -77.57 38.73
C GLY A 262 60.51 -78.53 39.90
N VAL A 263 61.61 -78.37 40.63
CA VAL A 263 61.87 -79.05 41.92
C VAL A 263 61.09 -78.30 43.00
N LYS A 264 60.17 -78.96 43.70
CA LYS A 264 59.46 -78.33 44.83
C LYS A 264 60.47 -78.04 45.96
N PRO A 265 60.58 -76.80 46.47
CA PRO A 265 61.33 -76.53 47.70
C PRO A 265 60.69 -77.29 48.86
N SER A 266 61.47 -78.06 49.61
CA SER A 266 61.03 -78.78 50.81
C SER A 266 60.85 -77.82 51.98
N TYR A 267 59.81 -76.98 51.93
CA TYR A 267 59.16 -76.50 53.14
C TYR A 267 57.90 -77.32 53.33
N GLN A 268 58.07 -78.49 53.94
CA GLN A 268 56.97 -79.15 54.64
C GLN A 268 56.70 -78.33 55.90
N ALA A 269 55.47 -77.85 56.05
CA ALA A 269 54.98 -77.35 57.32
C ALA A 269 55.06 -78.50 58.34
N ASN A 270 55.58 -78.19 59.53
CA ASN A 270 55.94 -79.16 60.55
C ASN A 270 54.76 -79.35 61.52
N ASP A 271 53.60 -79.68 60.99
CA ASP A 271 52.38 -80.01 61.72
C ASP A 271 52.05 -81.49 61.48
N SER A 272 51.79 -82.21 62.58
CA SER A 272 51.71 -83.69 62.67
C SER A 272 50.62 -84.35 61.81
N THR A 273 49.86 -83.56 61.06
CA THR A 273 48.71 -83.98 60.25
C THR A 273 48.98 -84.03 58.75
N GLY A 274 50.13 -83.55 58.25
CA GLY A 274 50.54 -83.77 56.85
C GLY A 274 49.52 -83.34 55.78
N GLY A 275 48.63 -82.41 56.11
CA GLY A 275 47.53 -81.98 55.24
C GLY A 275 48.01 -80.98 54.19
N GLN A 276 47.75 -81.27 52.93
CA GLN A 276 47.96 -80.31 51.83
C GLN A 276 46.99 -79.14 52.00
N LEU A 277 47.51 -77.90 52.06
CA LEU A 277 46.66 -76.69 52.11
C LEU A 277 45.67 -76.71 50.94
N PRO A 278 44.38 -76.39 51.18
CA PRO A 278 43.38 -76.35 50.12
C PRO A 278 43.83 -75.40 49.02
N PHE A 279 43.80 -75.86 47.76
CA PHE A 279 44.00 -74.99 46.62
C PHE A 279 42.96 -73.86 46.65
N TYR A 280 43.42 -72.60 46.54
CA TYR A 280 42.55 -71.45 46.37
C TYR A 280 41.83 -71.59 45.04
N ASN A 281 40.60 -72.10 45.07
CA ASN A 281 39.74 -72.23 43.91
C ASN A 281 39.10 -70.86 43.69
N PRO A 282 39.37 -70.13 42.59
CA PRO A 282 38.65 -68.90 42.28
C PRO A 282 37.28 -69.27 41.72
N GLN A 283 36.45 -69.89 42.56
CA GLN A 283 35.04 -70.05 42.25
C GLN A 283 34.40 -68.66 42.27
N ARG A 284 34.30 -68.11 41.06
CA ARG A 284 33.35 -67.10 40.59
C ARG A 284 32.50 -66.50 41.71
N VAL A 285 33.01 -65.44 42.30
CA VAL A 285 32.16 -64.49 43.01
C VAL A 285 31.26 -63.88 41.93
N ARG A 286 30.00 -64.30 41.87
CA ARG A 286 28.99 -63.64 41.04
C ARG A 286 28.68 -62.28 41.67
N TYR A 287 29.53 -61.30 41.43
CA TYR A 287 29.18 -59.89 41.64
C TYR A 287 28.29 -59.42 40.48
N ASN A 288 27.04 -59.86 40.49
CA ASN A 288 25.99 -59.25 39.67
C ASN A 288 24.91 -58.77 40.64
N ASP A 289 25.04 -57.52 41.09
CA ASP A 289 23.91 -56.61 41.38
C ASP A 289 24.42 -55.28 41.96
N PHE A 290 25.36 -54.62 41.26
CA PHE A 290 25.81 -53.27 41.62
C PHE A 290 24.73 -52.19 41.41
N GLN A 291 23.61 -52.53 40.75
CA GLN A 291 22.50 -51.59 40.57
C GLN A 291 21.58 -51.50 41.81
N LYS A 292 21.50 -52.55 42.64
CA LYS A 292 20.63 -52.56 43.83
C LYS A 292 21.20 -51.74 45.00
N SER A 293 22.52 -51.53 45.05
CA SER A 293 23.16 -50.74 46.12
C SER A 293 23.16 -49.23 45.85
N LYS A 294 23.00 -48.77 44.60
CA LYS A 294 23.01 -47.34 44.25
C LYS A 294 21.86 -46.55 44.89
N GLY A 295 20.66 -47.13 44.94
CA GLY A 295 19.49 -46.46 45.54
C GLY A 295 19.58 -46.29 47.06
N ARG A 296 20.42 -47.07 47.75
CA ARG A 296 20.57 -47.03 49.21
C ARG A 296 21.65 -46.05 49.70
N LEU A 297 22.51 -45.58 48.79
CA LEU A 297 23.56 -44.59 49.03
C LEU A 297 23.21 -43.18 48.51
N GLY A 298 21.97 -42.95 48.05
CA GLY A 298 21.49 -41.61 47.70
C GLY A 298 22.09 -41.02 46.42
N PHE A 299 22.75 -41.82 45.58
CA PHE A 299 23.21 -41.36 44.28
C PHE A 299 22.14 -41.63 43.21
N THR A 300 21.32 -40.61 42.94
CA THR A 300 20.47 -40.53 41.75
C THR A 300 21.13 -39.59 40.74
N TRP A 301 21.71 -40.17 39.69
CA TRP A 301 21.97 -39.56 38.39
C TRP A 301 21.74 -40.63 37.33
#